data_AF-A0A926FN59-F1
#
_entry.id   AF-A0A926FN59-F1
#
_cell.length_a   1.000
_cell.length_b   1.000
_cell.length_c   1.000
_cell.angle_alpha   90.00
_cell.angle_beta   90.00
_cell.angle_gamma   90.00
#
_symmetry.space_group_name_H-M   'P 1'
#
loop_
_entity.id
_entity.type
_entity.pdbx_description
1 polymer ?
#
loop_
_entity_poly.entity_id
_entity_poly.type
_entity_poly.pdbx_seq_one_letter_code
_entity_poly.pdbx_strand_id
1 'polypeptide(L)'
;IDAFGDDHVLWGTDSIWWGSPQWQIEAFKRLEMPESLMKRFGYRPLTVDVKRKILGLNAARVYGVDAAAKIRPMPDDFIDRLRKKYKDSGLAARSNTQYGWVREA
;
A
#
# COMPACT_ATOMS: atom_id res chain seq x y z
N ILE A 1 -9.56 -21.04 17.71
CA ILE A 1 -9.61 -21.39 16.27
C ILE A 1 -8.43 -20.68 15.62
N ASP A 2 -7.41 -21.42 15.19
CA ASP A 2 -6.33 -20.88 14.37
C ASP A 2 -6.84 -20.81 12.92
N ALA A 3 -7.71 -19.83 12.66
CA ALA A 3 -8.67 -19.94 11.56
C ALA A 3 -8.08 -19.64 10.17
N PHE A 4 -7.10 -18.74 10.07
CA PHE A 4 -6.65 -18.22 8.79
C PHE A 4 -5.12 -18.22 8.61
N GLY A 5 -4.33 -18.11 9.68
CA GLY A 5 -2.86 -17.99 9.54
C GLY A 5 -2.39 -16.60 9.07
N ASP A 6 -1.09 -16.37 9.21
CA ASP A 6 -0.44 -15.11 8.86
C ASP A 6 -0.31 -14.88 7.34
N ASP A 7 -0.49 -15.94 6.54
CA ASP A 7 -0.46 -15.93 5.09
C ASP A 7 -1.80 -15.50 4.44
N HIS A 8 -2.86 -15.37 5.25
CA HIS A 8 -4.21 -14.94 4.83
C HIS A 8 -4.60 -13.54 5.32
N VAL A 9 -3.63 -12.76 5.83
CA VAL A 9 -3.84 -11.39 6.30
C VAL A 9 -3.19 -10.38 5.34
N LEU A 10 -3.94 -9.37 4.93
CA LEU A 10 -3.51 -8.31 4.01
C LEU A 10 -3.46 -6.96 4.75
N TRP A 11 -2.43 -6.16 4.50
CA TRP A 11 -2.35 -4.80 5.01
C TRP A 11 -3.20 -3.82 4.19
N GLY A 12 -3.92 -2.94 4.89
CA GLY A 12 -4.69 -1.83 4.30
C GLY A 12 -4.78 -0.67 5.28
N THR A 13 -4.62 0.56 4.78
CA THR A 13 -4.46 1.77 5.61
C THR A 13 -5.67 2.69 5.61
N ASP A 14 -6.55 2.50 4.61
CA ASP A 14 -7.69 3.36 4.36
C ASP A 14 -7.29 4.86 4.23
N SER A 15 -6.10 5.10 3.65
CA SER A 15 -5.43 6.41 3.60
C SER A 15 -6.21 7.50 2.88
N ILE A 16 -7.22 7.15 2.08
CA ILE A 16 -8.11 8.13 1.45
C ILE A 16 -8.81 8.98 2.53
N TRP A 17 -9.13 8.39 3.68
CA TRP A 17 -9.80 9.08 4.79
C TRP A 17 -8.84 9.66 5.84
N TRP A 18 -7.66 9.04 6.00
CA TRP A 18 -6.76 9.32 7.13
C TRP A 18 -5.42 9.95 6.74
N GLY A 19 -5.21 10.24 5.45
CA GLY A 19 -3.98 10.83 4.94
C GLY A 19 -2.82 9.85 4.87
N SER A 20 -1.59 10.37 5.03
CA SER A 20 -0.37 9.59 4.84
C SER A 20 -0.30 8.37 5.78
N PRO A 21 -0.14 7.14 5.25
CA PRO A 21 -0.10 5.93 6.06
C PRO A 21 1.24 5.72 6.80
N GLN A 22 2.22 6.61 6.60
CA GLN A 22 3.59 6.39 7.06
C GLN A 22 3.66 6.06 8.56
N TRP A 23 2.89 6.78 9.38
CA TRP A 23 2.86 6.54 10.82
C TRP A 23 2.25 5.18 11.20
N GLN A 24 1.25 4.70 10.46
CA GLN A 24 0.63 3.38 10.68
C GLN A 24 1.60 2.25 10.34
N ILE A 25 2.31 2.40 9.21
CA ILE A 25 3.34 1.44 8.77
C ILE A 25 4.46 1.36 9.81
N GLU A 26 4.92 2.51 10.31
CA GLU A 26 5.95 2.53 11.34
C GLU A 26 5.49 1.93 12.67
N ALA A 27 4.28 2.27 13.11
CA ALA A 27 3.69 1.69 14.31
C ALA A 27 3.60 0.17 14.22
N PHE A 28 3.11 -0.38 13.09
CA PHE A 28 3.03 -1.82 12.89
C PHE A 28 4.40 -2.49 12.80
N LYS A 29 5.40 -1.84 12.18
CA LYS A 29 6.77 -2.36 12.15
C LYS A 29 7.37 -2.45 13.57
N ARG A 30 7.09 -1.47 14.44
CA ARG A 30 7.55 -1.44 15.84
C ARG A 30 6.74 -2.34 16.78
N LEU A 31 5.49 -2.65 16.43
CA LEU A 31 4.60 -3.46 17.27
C LEU A 31 5.17 -4.85 17.52
N GLU A 32 5.37 -5.19 18.79
CA GLU A 32 5.72 -6.54 19.23
C GLU A 32 4.56 -7.15 20.01
N MET A 33 4.37 -8.46 19.89
CA MET A 33 3.32 -9.14 20.64
C MET A 33 3.73 -9.22 22.12
N PRO A 34 2.97 -8.62 23.05
CA PRO A 34 3.32 -8.64 24.47
C PRO A 34 3.30 -10.05 25.05
N GLU A 35 4.28 -10.38 25.89
CA GLU A 35 4.41 -11.70 26.52
C GLU A 35 3.17 -12.10 27.34
N SER A 36 2.55 -11.14 28.03
CA SER A 36 1.33 -11.38 28.80
C SER A 36 0.17 -11.85 27.93
N LEU A 37 0.04 -11.31 26.71
CA LEU A 37 -1.02 -11.72 25.77
C LEU A 37 -0.70 -13.07 25.14
N MET A 38 0.58 -13.35 24.86
CA MET A 38 1.01 -14.68 24.40
C MET A 38 0.70 -15.76 25.45
N LYS A 39 1.04 -15.51 26.72
CA LYS A 39 0.77 -16.45 27.83
C LYS A 39 -0.71 -16.65 28.10
N ARG A 40 -1.50 -15.56 28.10
CA ARG A 40 -2.92 -15.61 28.48
C ARG A 40 -3.82 -16.12 27.36
N PHE A 41 -3.52 -15.78 26.12
CA PHE A 41 -4.41 -16.04 24.98
C PHE A 41 -3.78 -16.95 23.91
N GLY A 42 -2.53 -17.37 24.07
CA GLY A 42 -1.85 -18.21 23.09
C GLY A 42 -1.52 -17.48 21.78
N TYR A 43 -1.44 -16.14 21.79
CA TYR A 43 -1.08 -15.39 20.60
C TYR A 43 0.34 -15.72 20.14
N ARG A 44 0.52 -15.76 18.82
CA ARG A 44 1.83 -15.98 18.19
C ARG A 44 2.63 -14.67 18.13
N PRO A 45 3.97 -14.76 18.16
CA PRO A 45 4.82 -13.58 18.01
C PRO A 45 4.67 -12.94 16.62
N LEU A 46 4.72 -11.61 16.56
CA LEU A 46 4.80 -10.85 15.33
C LEU A 46 6.25 -10.73 14.86
N THR A 47 6.80 -11.83 14.33
CA THR A 47 8.16 -11.87 13.81
C THR A 47 8.33 -10.97 12.58
N VAL A 48 9.58 -10.70 12.19
CA VAL A 48 9.89 -9.93 10.98
C VAL A 48 9.26 -10.59 9.75
N ASP A 49 9.30 -11.92 9.63
CA ASP A 49 8.74 -12.65 8.49
C ASP A 49 7.21 -12.57 8.44
N VAL A 50 6.53 -12.67 9.59
CA VAL A 50 5.08 -12.46 9.70
C VAL A 50 4.72 -11.04 9.23
N LYS A 51 5.46 -10.03 9.69
CA LYS A 51 5.23 -8.63 9.26
C LYS A 51 5.48 -8.42 7.77
N ARG A 52 6.49 -9.07 7.18
CA ARG A 52 6.77 -9.01 5.73
C ARG A 52 5.62 -9.61 4.92
N LYS A 53 5.04 -10.73 5.38
CA LYS A 53 3.85 -11.34 4.78
C LYS A 53 2.67 -10.38 4.77
N ILE A 54 2.33 -9.83 5.94
CA ILE A 54 1.20 -8.92 6.11
C ILE A 54 1.37 -7.63 5.28
N LEU A 55 2.55 -7.01 5.34
CA LEU A 55 2.81 -5.72 4.67
C LEU A 55 2.88 -5.81 3.14
N GLY A 56 3.11 -6.99 2.56
CA GLY A 56 3.23 -7.06 1.10
C GLY A 56 3.28 -8.45 0.46
N LEU A 57 3.94 -9.46 1.06
CA LEU A 57 4.13 -10.72 0.34
C LEU A 57 2.81 -11.49 0.13
N ASN A 58 1.85 -11.38 1.04
CA ASN A 58 0.53 -11.97 0.87
C ASN A 58 -0.24 -11.30 -0.28
N ALA A 59 -0.18 -9.97 -0.36
CA ALA A 59 -0.79 -9.22 -1.45
C ALA A 59 -0.13 -9.55 -2.80
N ALA A 60 1.21 -9.63 -2.81
CA ALA A 60 1.97 -9.99 -4.00
C ALA A 60 1.53 -11.36 -4.56
N ARG A 61 1.37 -12.36 -3.68
CA ARG A 61 0.84 -13.68 -4.05
C ARG A 61 -0.58 -13.60 -4.64
N VAL A 62 -1.47 -12.82 -4.02
CA VAL A 62 -2.87 -12.69 -4.47
C VAL A 62 -2.98 -11.97 -5.82
N TYR A 63 -2.19 -10.91 -6.02
CA TYR A 63 -2.24 -10.08 -7.23
C TYR A 63 -1.28 -10.53 -8.34
N GLY A 64 -0.56 -11.64 -8.16
CA GLY A 64 0.41 -12.13 -9.14
C GLY A 64 1.58 -11.17 -9.37
N VAL A 65 1.96 -10.39 -8.35
CA VAL A 65 3.09 -9.45 -8.41
C VAL A 65 4.36 -10.17 -7.97
N ASP A 66 5.40 -10.12 -8.80
CA ASP A 66 6.72 -10.57 -8.41
C ASP A 66 7.38 -9.50 -7.51
N ALA A 67 7.38 -9.75 -6.20
CA ALA A 67 7.98 -8.86 -5.21
C ALA A 67 9.52 -8.76 -5.33
N ALA A 68 10.17 -9.69 -6.04
CA ALA A 68 11.60 -9.66 -6.32
C ALA A 68 11.92 -9.07 -7.70
N ALA A 69 10.91 -8.74 -8.50
CA ALA A 69 11.12 -8.15 -9.81
C ALA A 69 11.92 -6.86 -9.69
N LYS A 70 12.93 -6.73 -10.54
CA LYS A 70 13.66 -5.46 -10.66
C LYS A 70 12.71 -4.42 -11.23
N ILE A 71 12.46 -3.36 -10.46
CA ILE A 71 11.78 -2.17 -10.96
C ILE A 71 12.61 -1.66 -12.14
N ARG A 72 11.99 -1.58 -13.33
CA ARG A 72 12.63 -0.94 -14.47
C ARG A 72 12.72 0.55 -14.13
N PRO A 73 13.93 1.11 -13.94
CA PRO A 73 14.03 2.51 -13.61
C PRO A 73 13.41 3.31 -14.75
N MET A 74 12.55 4.27 -14.40
CA MET A 74 12.13 5.28 -15.35
C MET A 74 13.36 6.10 -15.73
N PRO A 75 13.50 6.51 -16.99
CA PRO A 75 14.56 7.45 -17.36
C PRO A 75 14.47 8.72 -16.50
N ASP A 76 15.62 9.30 -16.14
CA ASP A 76 15.67 10.46 -15.24
C ASP A 76 14.86 11.66 -15.75
N ASP A 77 14.77 11.82 -17.06
CA ASP A 77 14.03 12.89 -17.74
C ASP A 77 12.55 12.57 -17.99
N PHE A 78 12.04 11.43 -17.49
CA PHE A 78 10.68 10.98 -17.82
C PHE A 78 9.59 11.97 -17.38
N ILE A 79 9.71 12.49 -16.16
CA ILE A 79 8.75 13.48 -15.62
C ILE A 79 8.85 14.80 -16.40
N ASP A 80 10.04 15.22 -16.78
CA ASP A 80 10.23 16.44 -17.55
C ASP A 80 9.66 16.30 -18.97
N ARG A 81 9.83 15.14 -19.61
CA ARG A 81 9.21 14.81 -20.90
C ARG A 81 7.69 14.81 -20.81
N LEU A 82 7.11 14.23 -19.75
CA LEU A 82 5.66 14.28 -19.51
C LEU A 82 5.17 15.71 -19.32
N ARG A 83 5.88 16.51 -18.50
CA ARG A 83 5.55 17.92 -18.27
C ARG A 83 5.60 18.74 -19.57
N LYS A 84 6.61 18.53 -20.40
CA LYS A 84 6.74 19.20 -21.71
C LYS A 84 5.59 18.79 -22.63
N LYS A 85 5.32 17.50 -22.80
CA LYS A 85 4.18 17.00 -23.60
C LYS A 85 2.86 17.60 -23.14
N TYR A 86 2.63 17.69 -21.83
CA TYR A 86 1.42 18.29 -21.28
C TYR A 86 1.32 19.79 -21.63
N LYS A 87 2.40 20.56 -21.51
CA LYS A 87 2.42 21.98 -21.92
C LYS A 87 2.17 22.16 -23.42
N ASP A 88 2.83 21.35 -24.25
CA ASP A 88 2.72 21.39 -25.71
C ASP A 88 1.31 21.02 -26.19
N SER A 89 0.60 20.16 -25.44
CA SER A 89 -0.76 19.73 -25.76
C SER A 89 -1.84 20.80 -25.56
N GLY A 90 -1.51 21.94 -24.95
CA GLY A 90 -2.41 23.08 -24.77
C GLY A 90 -3.63 22.78 -23.86
N LEU A 91 -4.58 23.73 -23.81
CA LEU A 91 -5.80 23.59 -22.99
C LEU A 91 -6.74 22.47 -23.47
N ALA A 92 -6.65 22.08 -24.74
CA ALA A 92 -7.50 21.07 -25.37
C ALA A 92 -7.24 19.63 -24.87
N ALA A 93 -6.06 19.37 -24.30
CA ALA A 93 -5.71 18.06 -23.75
C ALA A 93 -6.10 17.88 -22.27
N ARG A 94 -6.63 18.93 -21.63
CA ARG A 94 -7.24 18.79 -20.30
C ARG A 94 -8.58 18.11 -20.50
N SER A 95 -8.72 16.88 -20.02
CA SER A 95 -10.02 16.19 -20.10
C SER A 95 -11.11 16.95 -19.33
N ASN A 96 -10.72 17.74 -18.31
CA ASN A 96 -11.59 18.40 -17.32
C ASN A 96 -12.69 17.48 -16.79
N THR A 97 -12.51 16.16 -16.92
CA THR A 97 -13.53 15.18 -16.59
C THR A 97 -13.56 15.05 -15.09
N GLN A 98 -14.64 15.56 -14.50
CA GLN A 98 -14.92 15.38 -13.08
C GLN A 98 -15.71 14.09 -12.92
N TYR A 99 -15.21 13.18 -12.09
CA TYR A 99 -15.94 11.98 -11.69
C TYR A 99 -16.49 12.19 -10.28
N GLY A 100 -17.78 11.93 -10.06
CA GLY A 100 -18.45 12.09 -8.77
C GLY A 100 -19.83 12.74 -8.89
N TRP A 101 -20.51 12.94 -7.75
CA TRP A 101 -21.80 13.62 -7.68
C TRP A 101 -21.62 15.13 -7.85
N VAL A 102 -21.67 15.61 -9.09
CA VAL A 102 -21.77 17.04 -9.38
C VAL A 102 -23.22 17.44 -9.15
N ARG A 103 -23.50 18.33 -8.19
CA ARG A 103 -24.81 18.96 -8.09
C ARG A 103 -24.98 19.87 -9.30
N GLU A 104 -26.07 19.70 -10.04
CA GLU A 104 -26.49 20.67 -11.05
C GLU A 104 -26.77 22.00 -10.36
N ALA A 105 -26.30 23.09 -10.99
CA ALA A 105 -26.47 24.46 -10.52
C ALA A 105 -27.85 25.02 -10.88
#